data_AF-A0A7C8YMT7-F1
#
_entry.id   AF-A0A7C8YMT7-F1
#
_cell.length_a   1.000
_cell.length_b   1.000
_cell.length_c   1.000
_cell.angle_alpha   90.00
_cell.angle_beta   90.00
_cell.angle_gamma   90.00
#
_symmetry.space_group_name_H-M   'P 1'
#
loop_
_entity.id
_entity.type
_entity.pdbx_description
1 polymer ?
#
loop_
_entity_poly.entity_id
_entity_poly.type
_entity_poly.pdbx_seq_one_letter_code
_entity_poly.pdbx_strand_id
1 'polypeptide(L)'
;MPCCGLINQRATTTTTVNPRLGFTENGSFTYSHSGDPCLDFFFHVVPGARPEKIIQLLEKAWYHNPLTTLKLIFNLRGIRGTGKSNKEGFFTCALWLHD
;
A
#
# COMPACT_ATOMS: atom_id res chain seq x y z
N MET A 1 -30.00 15.57 -28.58
CA MET A 1 -29.66 15.03 -27.25
C MET A 1 -28.55 14.00 -27.43
N PRO A 2 -27.25 14.39 -27.41
CA PRO A 2 -26.13 13.48 -27.66
C PRO A 2 -25.43 13.06 -26.36
N CYS A 3 -25.03 11.79 -26.30
CA CYS A 3 -24.19 11.20 -25.27
C CYS A 3 -22.81 11.88 -25.22
N CYS A 4 -22.44 12.47 -24.09
CA CYS A 4 -21.09 12.97 -23.84
C CYS A 4 -20.24 11.85 -23.21
N GLY A 5 -19.50 11.13 -24.06
CA GLY A 5 -18.45 10.21 -23.62
C GLY A 5 -17.21 11.00 -23.23
N LEU A 6 -16.88 11.02 -21.93
CA LEU A 6 -15.59 11.48 -21.44
C LEU A 6 -14.71 10.25 -21.19
N ILE A 7 -13.87 9.95 -22.18
CA ILE A 7 -12.69 9.10 -22.06
C ILE A 7 -11.75 9.70 -21.01
N ASN A 8 -11.66 9.07 -19.84
CA ASN A 8 -10.68 9.43 -18.82
C ASN A 8 -9.29 9.00 -19.30
N GLN A 9 -8.49 9.96 -19.75
CA GLN A 9 -7.09 9.74 -20.11
C GLN A 9 -6.31 9.46 -18.82
N ARG A 10 -6.04 8.19 -18.52
CA ARG A 10 -5.02 7.82 -17.53
C ARG A 10 -3.66 8.19 -18.11
N ALA A 11 -3.15 9.37 -17.77
CA ALA A 11 -1.76 9.70 -17.98
C ALA A 11 -0.91 8.79 -17.07
N THR A 12 -0.32 7.75 -17.65
CA THR A 12 0.77 7.01 -17.00
C THR A 12 2.02 7.87 -17.08
N THR A 13 2.27 8.68 -16.05
CA THR A 13 3.57 9.34 -15.86
C THR A 13 4.60 8.26 -15.53
N THR A 14 5.28 7.74 -16.56
CA THR A 14 6.45 6.87 -16.42
C THR A 14 7.64 7.73 -15.96
N THR A 15 7.69 8.03 -14.67
CA THR A 15 8.87 8.64 -14.05
C THR A 15 9.98 7.59 -14.01
N THR A 16 11.02 7.76 -14.81
CA THR A 16 12.25 6.95 -14.78
C THR A 16 12.98 7.16 -13.45
N VAL A 17 12.52 6.53 -12.38
CA VAL A 17 13.23 6.46 -11.11
C VAL A 17 14.21 5.30 -11.22
N ASN A 18 15.51 5.60 -11.22
CA ASN A 18 16.53 4.57 -11.01
C ASN A 18 16.15 3.78 -9.76
N PRO A 19 15.95 2.46 -9.85
CA PRO A 19 15.44 1.71 -8.73
C PRO A 19 16.41 1.82 -7.56
N ARG A 20 15.95 2.40 -6.45
CA ARG A 20 16.68 2.37 -5.18
C ARG A 20 16.73 0.91 -4.75
N LEU A 21 17.81 0.19 -5.03
CA LEU A 21 17.99 -1.18 -4.59
C LEU A 21 18.52 -1.20 -3.15
N GLY A 22 17.95 -2.07 -2.31
CA GLY A 22 18.38 -2.37 -0.96
C GLY A 22 18.73 -3.86 -0.81
N PHE A 23 19.29 -4.23 0.34
CA PHE A 23 19.62 -5.62 0.67
C PHE A 23 18.59 -6.20 1.64
N THR A 24 18.11 -7.40 1.35
CA THR A 24 17.41 -8.25 2.32
C THR A 24 18.39 -8.77 3.38
N GLU A 25 17.89 -9.32 4.48
CA GLU A 25 18.72 -9.93 5.55
C GLU A 25 19.60 -11.09 5.03
N ASN A 26 19.22 -11.69 3.90
CA ASN A 26 19.98 -12.75 3.22
C ASN A 26 20.91 -12.22 2.11
N GLY A 27 21.15 -10.91 2.03
CA GLY A 27 22.06 -10.30 1.06
C GLY A 27 21.55 -10.26 -0.39
N SER A 28 20.30 -10.64 -0.64
CA SER A 28 19.68 -10.53 -1.97
C SER A 28 19.20 -9.11 -2.26
N PHE A 29 19.34 -8.68 -3.52
CA PHE A 29 18.84 -7.38 -4.01
C PHE A 29 17.31 -7.33 -3.96
N THR A 30 16.76 -6.27 -3.39
CA THR A 30 15.33 -5.95 -3.42
C THR A 30 15.11 -4.49 -3.78
N TYR A 31 13.98 -4.17 -4.41
CA TYR A 31 13.56 -2.78 -4.59
C TYR A 31 13.22 -2.18 -3.22
N SER A 32 13.76 -1.00 -2.92
CA SER A 32 13.50 -0.30 -1.66
C SER A 32 12.07 0.24 -1.61
N HIS A 33 11.51 0.59 -2.78
CA HIS A 33 10.10 0.95 -3.03
C HIS A 33 9.76 0.45 -4.43
N SER A 34 8.59 -0.14 -4.60
CA SER A 34 8.12 -0.71 -5.87
C SER A 34 7.65 0.34 -6.88
N GLY A 35 7.48 1.59 -6.44
CA GLY A 35 6.88 2.67 -7.22
C GLY A 35 5.35 2.72 -7.12
N ASP A 36 4.72 1.70 -6.52
CA ASP A 36 3.30 1.69 -6.17
C ASP A 36 3.16 1.72 -4.63
N PRO A 37 2.66 2.83 -4.06
CA PRO A 37 2.45 2.96 -2.62
C PRO A 37 1.54 1.90 -2.00
N CYS A 38 0.55 1.38 -2.75
CA CYS A 38 -0.31 0.31 -2.28
C CYS A 38 0.46 -1.02 -2.17
N LEU A 39 1.36 -1.28 -3.13
CA LEU A 39 2.22 -2.46 -3.09
C LEU A 39 3.26 -2.36 -1.97
N ASP A 40 3.82 -1.16 -1.77
CA ASP A 40 4.74 -0.90 -0.68
C ASP A 40 4.05 -1.07 0.69
N PHE A 41 2.82 -0.58 0.86
CA PHE A 41 1.99 -0.85 2.03
C PHE A 41 1.77 -2.35 2.21
N PHE A 42 1.42 -3.06 1.12
CA PHE A 42 1.19 -4.49 1.20
C PHE A 42 2.43 -5.26 1.63
N PHE A 43 3.65 -4.92 1.22
CA PHE A 43 4.84 -5.66 1.66
C PHE A 43 5.41 -5.20 3.00
N HIS A 44 5.46 -3.90 3.24
CA HIS A 44 6.18 -3.33 4.39
C HIS A 44 5.36 -3.28 5.69
N VAL A 45 4.04 -3.49 5.64
CA VAL A 45 3.22 -3.70 6.85
C VAL A 45 3.38 -5.16 7.30
N VAL A 46 4.31 -5.35 8.24
CA VAL A 46 4.65 -6.66 8.84
C VAL A 46 4.28 -6.67 10.33
N PRO A 47 4.10 -7.85 10.94
CA PRO A 47 3.93 -7.96 12.40
C PRO A 47 5.10 -7.30 13.14
N GLY A 48 4.83 -6.54 14.19
CA GLY A 48 5.84 -5.81 14.97
C GLY A 48 6.35 -4.50 14.35
N ALA A 49 5.81 -4.08 13.20
CA ALA A 49 6.10 -2.76 12.64
C ALA A 49 5.55 -1.64 13.54
N ARG A 50 6.33 -0.56 13.70
CA ARG A 50 5.91 0.60 14.49
C ARG A 50 4.66 1.28 13.90
N PRO A 51 3.70 1.74 14.74
CA PRO A 51 2.48 2.39 14.27
C PRO A 51 2.74 3.58 13.32
N GLU A 52 3.72 4.43 13.65
CA GLU A 52 4.09 5.59 12.81
C GLU A 52 4.47 5.17 11.38
N LYS A 53 5.20 4.06 11.23
CA LYS A 53 5.59 3.54 9.90
C LYS A 53 4.38 3.02 9.14
N ILE A 54 3.45 2.35 9.82
CA ILE A 54 2.21 1.84 9.22
C ILE A 54 1.36 3.01 8.72
N ILE A 55 1.22 4.07 9.53
CA ILE A 55 0.46 5.28 9.16
C ILE A 55 1.10 5.98 7.96
N GLN A 56 2.43 6.16 7.94
CA GLN A 56 3.11 6.78 6.79
C GLN A 56 2.93 5.99 5.48
N LEU A 57 2.92 4.66 5.54
CA LEU A 57 2.65 3.83 4.36
C LEU A 57 1.17 3.91 3.97
N LEU A 58 0.28 3.94 4.96
CA LEU A 58 -1.17 4.04 4.77
C LEU A 58 -1.54 5.34 4.06
N GLU A 59 -1.02 6.48 4.52
CA GLU A 59 -1.29 7.80 3.92
C GLU A 59 -0.87 7.86 2.46
N LYS A 60 0.33 7.37 2.14
CA LYS A 60 0.84 7.31 0.76
C LYS A 60 -0.03 6.42 -0.12
N ALA A 61 -0.43 5.25 0.38
CA ALA A 61 -1.30 4.33 -0.32
C ALA A 61 -2.71 4.93 -0.51
N TRP A 62 -3.25 5.59 0.51
CA TRP A 62 -4.57 6.19 0.51
C TRP A 62 -4.67 7.33 -0.50
N TYR A 63 -3.66 8.20 -0.55
CA TYR A 63 -3.56 9.29 -1.53
C TYR A 63 -3.46 8.75 -2.97
N HIS A 64 -2.73 7.65 -3.17
CA HIS A 64 -2.56 7.04 -4.49
C HIS A 64 -3.83 6.32 -4.99
N ASN A 65 -4.41 5.43 -4.17
CA ASN A 65 -5.61 4.69 -4.50
C ASN A 65 -6.36 4.25 -3.22
N PRO A 66 -7.39 5.00 -2.78
CA PRO A 66 -8.08 4.73 -1.53
C PRO A 66 -8.86 3.42 -1.57
N LEU A 67 -9.44 3.04 -2.71
CA LEU A 67 -10.20 1.79 -2.85
C LEU A 67 -9.32 0.55 -2.68
N THR A 68 -8.15 0.54 -3.33
CA THR A 68 -7.17 -0.55 -3.17
C THR A 68 -6.64 -0.58 -1.75
N THR A 69 -6.31 0.58 -1.18
CA THR A 69 -5.82 0.69 0.20
C THR A 69 -6.82 0.15 1.21
N LEU A 70 -8.11 0.48 1.07
CA LEU A 70 -9.14 -0.07 1.94
C LEU A 70 -9.21 -1.61 1.88
N LYS A 71 -9.12 -2.20 0.68
CA LYS A 71 -9.03 -3.67 0.53
C LYS A 71 -7.80 -4.23 1.24
N LEU A 72 -6.66 -3.54 1.16
CA LEU A 72 -5.42 -3.95 1.82
C LEU A 72 -5.52 -3.84 3.35
N ILE A 73 -6.21 -2.82 3.88
CA ILE A 73 -6.48 -2.72 5.33
C ILE A 73 -7.26 -3.96 5.79
N PHE A 74 -8.36 -4.30 5.13
CA PHE A 74 -9.13 -5.50 5.49
C PHE A 74 -8.36 -6.80 5.27
N ASN A 75 -7.45 -6.82 4.28
CA ASN A 75 -6.54 -7.94 4.06
C ASN A 75 -5.59 -8.18 5.26
N LEU A 76 -5.25 -7.16 6.05
CA LEU A 76 -4.47 -7.35 7.28
C LEU A 76 -5.18 -8.25 8.28
N ARG A 77 -6.52 -8.19 8.36
CA ARG A 77 -7.31 -8.97 9.33
C ARG A 77 -7.61 -10.39 8.87
N GLY A 78 -7.41 -10.72 7.59
CA GLY A 78 -7.69 -12.05 7.05
C GLY A 78 -6.94 -13.14 7.80
N ILE A 79 -7.69 -14.04 8.46
CA ILE A 79 -7.16 -15.15 9.29
C ILE A 79 -7.32 -16.55 8.66
N ARG A 80 -8.10 -16.67 7.58
CA ARG A 80 -8.44 -17.98 6.97
C ARG A 80 -7.56 -18.31 5.75
N GLY A 81 -6.27 -17.97 5.81
CA GLY A 81 -5.33 -18.14 4.69
C GLY A 81 -5.48 -17.11 3.56
N THR A 82 -6.39 -16.15 3.70
CA THR A 82 -6.66 -15.10 2.70
C THR A 82 -5.95 -13.78 2.98
N GLY A 83 -5.30 -13.63 4.14
CA GLY A 83 -4.68 -12.37 4.54
C GLY A 83 -3.55 -12.52 5.55
N LYS A 84 -3.03 -11.39 6.01
CA LYS A 84 -1.76 -11.32 6.76
C LYS A 84 -1.89 -11.68 8.24
N SER A 85 -3.09 -11.85 8.76
CA SER A 85 -3.36 -12.06 10.20
C SER A 85 -2.69 -11.03 11.12
N ASN A 86 -2.41 -9.82 10.61
CA ASN A 86 -1.79 -8.73 11.36
C ASN A 86 -2.87 -7.91 12.06
N LYS A 87 -3.30 -8.39 13.23
CA LYS A 87 -4.34 -7.77 14.05
C LYS A 87 -3.96 -6.33 14.45
N GLU A 88 -2.73 -6.12 14.92
CA GLU A 88 -2.27 -4.81 15.37
C GLU A 88 -2.22 -3.80 14.22
N GLY A 89 -1.63 -4.19 13.09
CA GLY A 89 -1.60 -3.35 11.89
C GLY A 89 -3.01 -2.99 11.39
N PHE A 90 -3.96 -3.93 11.45
CA PHE A 90 -5.36 -3.64 11.12
C PHE A 90 -5.95 -2.55 12.03
N PHE A 91 -5.80 -2.68 13.35
CA PHE A 91 -6.36 -1.69 14.29
C PHE A 91 -5.68 -0.33 14.17
N THR A 92 -4.36 -0.26 13.93
CA THR A 92 -3.67 0.99 13.66
C THR A 92 -4.27 1.71 12.45
N CYS A 93 -4.51 0.99 11.34
CA CYS A 93 -5.12 1.58 10.16
C CYS A 93 -6.60 1.95 10.38
N ALA A 94 -7.34 1.14 11.12
CA ALA A 94 -8.76 1.39 11.39
C ALA A 94 -8.97 2.62 12.29
N LEU A 95 -8.10 2.83 13.29
CA LEU A 95 -8.11 4.03 14.12
C LEU A 95 -7.80 5.28 13.30
N TRP A 96 -6.76 5.22 12.46
CA TRP A 96 -6.44 6.33 11.55
C TRP A 96 -7.59 6.67 10.58
N LEU A 97 -8.38 5.68 10.14
CA LEU A 97 -9.52 5.92 9.24
C LEU A 97 -10.74 6.53 9.95
N HIS A 98 -10.85 6.31 11.26
CA HIS A 98 -11.93 6.84 12.08
C HIS A 98 -11.74 8.31 12.43
N ASP A 99 -10.49 8.71 12.67
CA ASP A 99 -10.08 10.06 13.05
C ASP A 99 -10.14 11.06 11.87
#